data_AF-A0A350IA34-F1
#
_entry.id   AF-A0A350IA34-F1
#
_cell.length_a   1.000
_cell.length_b   1.000
_cell.length_c   1.000
_cell.angle_alpha   90.00
_cell.angle_beta   90.00
_cell.angle_gamma   90.00
#
_symmetry.space_group_name_H-M   'P 1'
#
loop_
_entity.id
_entity.type
_entity.pdbx_description
1 polymer ?
#
loop_
_entity_poly.entity_id
_entity_poly.type
_entity_poly.pdbx_seq_one_letter_code
_entity_poly.pdbx_strand_id
1 'polypeptide(L)'
;MDLRQRFTEEYKFEIQEWFIEKIVEVSTESRIEILDAIASVVDVLPIQEGWEQKMYGVTKSNIFYSVEYIKEEEGLPLIIDLEYVEVNDYLDAILRNNSIQSYYEKKIQS
;
A
#
# COMPACT_ATOMS: atom_id res chain seq x y z
N MET A 1 0.42 30.85 9.32
CA MET A 1 1.19 29.79 8.66
C MET A 1 0.24 28.67 8.33
N ASP A 2 0.12 28.37 7.04
CA ASP A 2 -0.85 27.48 6.40
C ASP A 2 -0.81 26.04 6.91
N LEU A 3 -1.86 25.64 7.62
CA LEU A 3 -2.13 24.27 8.04
C LEU A 3 -3.47 23.76 7.44
N ARG A 4 -3.97 24.41 6.39
CA ARG A 4 -5.38 24.33 5.97
C ARG A 4 -5.66 23.49 4.71
N GLN A 5 -4.76 22.62 4.24
CA GLN A 5 -4.91 22.09 2.87
C GLN A 5 -4.52 20.62 2.61
N ARG A 6 -4.84 19.67 3.50
CA ARG A 6 -4.74 18.22 3.18
C ARG A 6 -5.83 17.33 3.82
N PHE A 7 -7.07 17.80 3.93
CA PHE A 7 -8.18 16.99 4.49
C PHE A 7 -9.40 16.94 3.56
N THR A 8 -9.22 17.21 2.27
CA THR A 8 -10.27 17.13 1.23
C THR A 8 -9.90 16.15 0.12
N GLU A 9 -9.16 15.09 0.43
CA GLU A 9 -9.16 13.90 -0.43
C GLU A 9 -10.29 13.00 0.06
N GLU A 10 -11.20 12.64 -0.85
CA GLU A 10 -12.12 11.52 -0.66
C GLU A 10 -11.32 10.32 -0.14
N TYR A 11 -11.83 9.61 0.87
CA TYR A 11 -11.16 8.43 1.42
C TYR A 11 -10.86 7.45 0.28
N LYS A 12 -9.57 7.27 -0.08
CA LYS A 12 -9.17 6.46 -1.25
C LYS A 12 -9.19 4.96 -0.98
N PHE A 13 -9.21 4.57 0.30
CA PHE A 13 -9.22 3.19 0.76
C PHE A 13 -9.66 3.12 2.21
N GLU A 14 -10.08 1.93 2.63
CA GLU A 14 -10.41 1.59 4.00
C GLU A 14 -9.28 0.77 4.63
N ILE A 15 -9.17 0.77 5.96
CA ILE A 15 -8.11 0.09 6.70
C ILE A 15 -8.74 -0.77 7.80
N GLN A 16 -8.36 -2.03 7.86
CA GLN A 16 -8.76 -2.94 8.94
C GLN A 16 -7.90 -2.77 10.19
N GLU A 17 -8.45 -3.20 11.33
CA GLU A 17 -7.79 -3.09 12.64
C GLU A 17 -6.41 -3.79 12.67
N TRP A 18 -6.28 -4.97 12.04
CA TRP A 18 -5.02 -5.71 12.01
C TRP A 18 -3.88 -4.93 11.37
N PHE A 19 -4.13 -4.27 10.24
CA PHE A 19 -3.15 -3.35 9.65
C PHE A 19 -2.74 -2.23 10.61
N ILE A 20 -3.70 -1.64 11.34
CA ILE A 20 -3.42 -0.57 12.31
C ILE A 20 -2.49 -1.10 13.42
N GLU A 21 -2.79 -2.27 13.97
CA GLU A 21 -1.98 -2.90 15.02
C GLU A 21 -0.53 -3.13 14.57
N LYS A 22 -0.30 -3.49 13.32
CA LYS A 22 1.05 -3.70 12.77
C LYS A 22 1.77 -2.40 12.47
N ILE A 23 1.09 -1.45 11.83
CA ILE A 23 1.73 -0.21 11.40
C ILE A 23 2.08 0.71 12.59
N VAL A 24 1.45 0.52 13.75
CA VAL A 24 1.82 1.27 14.96
C VAL A 24 3.18 0.87 15.53
N GLU A 25 3.66 -0.35 15.24
CA GLU A 25 4.99 -0.84 15.60
C GLU A 25 6.10 -0.24 14.71
N VAL A 26 5.73 0.24 13.52
CA VAL A 26 6.64 0.90 12.58
C VAL A 26 6.95 2.31 13.07
N SER A 27 8.20 2.76 12.85
CA SER A 27 8.62 4.14 13.12
C SER A 27 7.69 5.15 12.45
N THR A 28 7.48 6.31 13.07
CA THR A 28 6.57 7.35 12.53
C THR A 28 6.93 7.74 11.10
N GLU A 29 8.22 7.88 10.79
CA GLU A 29 8.69 8.23 9.45
C GLU A 29 8.33 7.14 8.43
N SER A 30 8.64 5.89 8.74
CA SER A 30 8.32 4.77 7.86
C SER A 30 6.81 4.52 7.74
N ARG A 31 6.02 4.79 8.78
CA ARG A 31 4.55 4.71 8.73
C ARG A 31 3.97 5.69 7.70
N ILE A 32 4.42 6.94 7.74
CA ILE A 32 3.99 7.97 6.77
C ILE A 32 4.37 7.52 5.36
N GLU A 33 5.61 7.05 5.18
CA GLU A 33 6.08 6.55 3.89
C GLU A 33 5.23 5.39 3.35
N ILE A 34 4.89 4.41 4.18
CA ILE A 34 4.05 3.27 3.80
C ILE A 34 2.65 3.74 3.39
N LEU A 35 2.02 4.60 4.19
CA LEU A 35 0.67 5.11 3.91
C LEU A 35 0.62 5.96 2.63
N ASP A 36 1.59 6.85 2.44
CA ASP A 36 1.72 7.65 1.22
C ASP A 36 1.94 6.75 -0.01
N ALA A 37 2.77 5.71 0.14
CA ALA A 37 3.04 4.75 -0.93
C ALA A 37 1.76 3.98 -1.33
N ILE A 38 0.99 3.47 -0.37
CA ILE A 38 -0.31 2.82 -0.60
C ILE A 38 -1.27 3.79 -1.31
N ALA A 39 -1.46 4.99 -0.76
CA ALA A 39 -2.36 6.00 -1.30
C ALA A 39 -2.02 6.42 -2.73
N SER A 40 -0.74 6.32 -3.12
CA SER A 40 -0.30 6.66 -4.47
C SER A 40 -0.73 5.65 -5.55
N VAL A 41 -0.95 4.39 -5.19
CA VAL A 41 -1.20 3.30 -6.15
C VAL A 41 -2.55 2.61 -6.01
N VAL A 42 -3.28 2.85 -4.92
CA VAL A 42 -4.54 2.14 -4.59
C VAL A 42 -5.57 2.14 -5.74
N ASP A 43 -5.65 3.24 -6.49
CA ASP A 43 -6.55 3.40 -7.63
C ASP A 43 -6.24 2.45 -8.81
N VAL A 44 -4.97 2.05 -8.98
CA VAL A 44 -4.50 1.21 -10.09
C VAL A 44 -4.20 -0.23 -9.67
N LEU A 45 -4.48 -0.60 -8.42
CA LEU A 45 -4.37 -1.99 -7.99
C LEU A 45 -5.32 -2.88 -8.82
N PRO A 46 -4.90 -4.12 -9.13
CA PRO A 46 -5.73 -5.06 -9.86
C PRO A 46 -6.99 -5.39 -9.07
N ILE A 47 -8.13 -5.43 -9.76
CA ILE A 47 -9.43 -5.80 -9.20
C ILE A 47 -9.57 -7.32 -9.23
N GLN A 48 -9.96 -7.92 -8.11
CA GLN A 48 -10.25 -9.35 -8.00
C GLN A 48 -11.38 -9.60 -6.97
N GLU A 49 -12.57 -9.91 -7.47
CA GLU A 49 -13.79 -10.16 -6.68
C GLU A 49 -13.60 -11.25 -5.61
N GLY A 50 -13.82 -10.91 -4.33
CA GLY A 50 -13.82 -11.85 -3.22
C GLY A 50 -12.48 -12.54 -2.89
N TRP A 51 -11.36 -12.04 -3.41
CA TRP A 51 -10.04 -12.62 -3.13
C TRP A 51 -9.07 -11.59 -2.56
N GLU A 52 -8.36 -12.02 -1.52
CA GLU A 52 -7.23 -11.29 -0.97
C GLU A 52 -6.06 -11.28 -1.96
N GLN A 53 -5.41 -10.13 -2.04
CA GLN A 53 -4.28 -9.86 -2.90
C GLN A 53 -3.17 -9.23 -2.08
N LYS A 54 -1.92 -9.39 -2.52
CA LYS A 54 -0.76 -8.79 -1.85
C LYS A 54 -0.01 -7.88 -2.80
N MET A 55 0.42 -6.73 -2.31
CA MET A 55 1.41 -5.86 -2.97
C MET A 55 2.62 -5.65 -2.05
N TYR A 56 3.78 -5.42 -2.65
CA TYR A 56 5.03 -5.37 -1.91
C TYR A 56 5.68 -3.98 -1.96
N GLY A 57 6.28 -3.55 -0.87
CA GLY A 57 6.92 -2.26 -0.76
C GLY A 57 8.24 -2.30 0.00
N VAL A 58 8.98 -1.21 -0.13
CA VAL A 58 10.21 -0.97 0.62
C VAL A 58 10.24 0.49 1.06
N THR A 59 10.66 0.74 2.29
CA THR A 59 10.87 2.10 2.81
C THR A 59 12.32 2.55 2.58
N LYS A 60 12.58 3.85 2.67
CA LYS A 60 13.95 4.41 2.63
C LYS A 60 14.87 3.84 3.71
N SER A 61 14.30 3.38 4.82
CA SER A 61 15.02 2.71 5.91
C SER A 61 15.26 1.22 5.66
N ASN A 62 15.05 0.73 4.44
CA ASN A 62 15.18 -0.67 4.02
C ASN A 62 14.28 -1.63 4.82
N ILE A 63 13.07 -1.18 5.18
CA ILE A 63 12.03 -2.07 5.69
C ILE A 63 11.28 -2.62 4.49
N PHE A 64 11.35 -3.94 4.29
CA PHE A 64 10.60 -4.64 3.26
C PHE A 64 9.29 -5.15 3.85
N TYR A 65 8.20 -4.94 3.13
CA TYR A 65 6.87 -5.30 3.60
C TYR A 65 5.95 -5.77 2.47
N SER A 66 4.92 -6.52 2.84
CA SER A 66 3.75 -6.76 2.00
C SER A 66 2.50 -6.19 2.66
N VAL A 67 1.61 -5.66 1.83
CA VAL A 67 0.28 -5.20 2.23
C VAL A 67 -0.73 -6.14 1.60
N GLU A 68 -1.55 -6.75 2.44
CA GLU A 68 -2.72 -7.50 2.01
C GLU A 68 -3.91 -6.57 1.82
N TYR A 69 -4.64 -6.76 0.73
CA TYR A 69 -5.79 -5.95 0.40
C TYR A 69 -6.85 -6.74 -0.37
N ILE A 70 -8.08 -6.25 -0.33
CA ILE A 70 -9.16 -6.65 -1.25
C ILE A 70 -9.53 -5.45 -2.09
N LYS A 71 -9.67 -5.65 -3.40
CA LYS A 71 -10.19 -4.63 -4.31
C LYS A 71 -11.18 -5.25 -5.27
N GLU A 72 -12.43 -4.85 -5.12
CA GLU A 72 -13.57 -5.29 -5.93
C GLU A 72 -13.91 -4.23 -6.99
N GLU A 73 -14.75 -4.59 -7.97
CA GLU A 73 -15.14 -3.70 -9.07
C GLU A 73 -15.92 -2.48 -8.55
N GLU A 74 -16.70 -2.69 -7.51
CA GLU A 74 -17.43 -1.66 -6.79
C GLU A 74 -16.92 -1.55 -5.35
N GLY A 75 -16.58 -0.34 -4.92
CA GLY A 75 -16.17 -0.06 -3.55
C GLY A 75 -14.77 0.54 -3.43
N LEU A 76 -14.41 0.90 -2.20
CA LEU A 76 -13.06 1.34 -1.87
C LEU A 76 -12.18 0.11 -1.62
N PRO A 77 -10.91 0.12 -2.06
CA PRO A 77 -9.98 -0.93 -1.69
C PRO A 77 -9.87 -1.03 -0.17
N LEU A 78 -9.89 -2.25 0.36
CA LEU A 78 -9.80 -2.54 1.77
C LEU A 78 -8.39 -3.05 2.08
N ILE A 79 -7.65 -2.32 2.88
CA ILE A 79 -6.32 -2.71 3.35
C ILE A 79 -6.49 -3.56 4.62
N ILE A 80 -5.96 -4.78 4.59
CA ILE A 80 -6.25 -5.83 5.57
C ILE A 80 -5.11 -5.97 6.57
N ASP A 81 -3.90 -6.24 6.08
CA ASP A 81 -2.75 -6.56 6.93
C ASP A 81 -1.44 -6.01 6.36
N LEU A 82 -0.45 -5.85 7.25
CA LEU A 82 0.91 -5.45 6.96
C LEU A 82 1.88 -6.47 7.55
N GLU A 83 2.62 -7.14 6.68
CA GLU A 83 3.63 -8.13 7.07
C GLU A 83 5.03 -7.66 6.68
N TYR A 84 6.01 -7.86 7.56
CA TYR A 84 7.42 -7.72 7.18
C TYR A 84 7.85 -8.93 6.36
N VAL A 85 8.61 -8.69 5.30
CA VAL A 85 9.10 -9.74 4.41
C VAL A 85 10.61 -9.66 4.26
N GLU A 86 11.23 -10.71 3.72
CA GLU A 86 12.65 -10.67 3.42
C GLU A 86 12.92 -9.93 2.11
N VAL A 87 14.18 -9.50 1.92
CA VAL A 87 14.62 -8.87 0.67
C VAL A 87 14.37 -9.78 -0.55
N ASN A 88 14.50 -11.09 -0.39
CA ASN A 88 14.27 -12.04 -1.48
C ASN A 88 12.81 -12.02 -1.95
N ASP A 89 11.86 -11.98 -1.03
CA ASP A 89 10.42 -11.90 -1.37
C ASP A 89 10.11 -10.60 -2.10
N TYR A 90 10.70 -9.48 -1.66
CA TYR A 90 10.55 -8.19 -2.31
C TYR A 90 11.13 -8.19 -3.74
N LEU A 91 12.32 -8.76 -3.93
CA LEU A 91 12.95 -8.88 -5.25
C LEU A 91 12.10 -9.76 -6.20
N ASP A 92 11.56 -10.87 -5.69
CA ASP A 92 10.62 -11.70 -6.44
C ASP A 92 9.36 -10.93 -6.85
N ALA A 93 8.83 -10.09 -5.97
CA ALA A 93 7.68 -9.25 -6.26
C ALA A 93 7.96 -8.21 -7.35
N ILE A 94 9.15 -7.60 -7.37
CA ILE A 94 9.59 -6.71 -8.46
C ILE A 94 9.57 -7.45 -9.79
N LEU A 95 10.16 -8.65 -9.85
CA LEU A 95 10.21 -9.46 -11.07
C LEU A 95 8.81 -9.83 -11.59
N ARG A 96 7.83 -9.94 -10.69
CA ARG A 96 6.42 -10.23 -11.02
C ARG A 96 5.57 -8.98 -11.29
N ASN A 97 6.17 -7.78 -11.29
CA ASN A 97 5.45 -6.50 -11.37
C ASN A 97 4.38 -6.32 -10.30
N ASN A 98 4.61 -6.89 -9.12
CA ASN A 98 3.71 -6.88 -7.97
C ASN A 98 4.24 -6.00 -6.81
N SER A 99 5.05 -5.01 -7.13
CA SER A 99 5.54 -4.02 -6.16
C SER A 99 4.77 -2.71 -6.30
N ILE A 100 4.68 -1.94 -5.21
CA ILE A 100 4.10 -0.59 -5.21
C ILE A 100 4.80 0.28 -6.26
N GLN A 101 6.12 0.18 -6.40
CA GLN A 101 6.85 0.89 -7.44
C GLN A 101 6.36 0.51 -8.85
N SER A 102 6.20 -0.79 -9.12
CA SER A 102 5.69 -1.27 -10.41
C SER A 102 4.28 -0.75 -10.72
N TYR A 103 3.40 -0.66 -9.71
CA TYR A 103 2.06 -0.08 -9.88
C TYR A 103 2.11 1.43 -10.10
N TYR A 104 2.97 2.15 -9.37
CA TYR A 104 3.17 3.58 -9.56
C TYR A 104 3.66 3.92 -10.97
N GLU A 105 4.62 3.14 -11.48
CA GLU A 105 5.14 3.29 -12.84
C GLU A 105 4.06 3.07 -13.91
N LYS A 106 3.17 2.08 -13.72
CA LYS A 106 2.02 1.87 -14.60
C LYS A 106 1.05 3.06 -14.57
N LYS A 107 0.80 3.63 -13.38
CA LYS A 107 -0.10 4.79 -13.20
C LYS A 107 0.38 6.03 -13.94
N ILE A 108 1.67 6.33 -13.94
CA ILE A 108 2.23 7.52 -14.61
C ILE A 108 2.38 7.33 -16.14
N GLN A 109 2.30 6.10 -16.64
CA GLN A 109 2.38 5.78 -18.08
C GLN A 109 1.00 5.63 -18.74
N SER A 110 -0.07 5.57 -17.97
CA SER A 110 -1.47 5.49 -18.42
C SER A 110 -2.06 6.88 -18.65
#